data_AF-A0A1I7UX87-F1
#
_entry.id   AF-A0A1I7UX87-F1
#
_cell.length_a   1.000
_cell.length_b   1.000
_cell.length_c   1.000
_cell.angle_alpha   90.00
_cell.angle_beta   90.00
_cell.angle_gamma   90.00
#
_symmetry.space_group_name_H-M   'P 1'
#
loop_
_entity.id
_entity.type
_entity.pdbx_description
1 polymer ?
#
loop_
_entity_poly.entity_id
_entity_poly.type
_entity_poly.pdbx_seq_one_letter_code
_entity_poly.pdbx_strand_id
1 'polypeptide(L)'
;MRACGDNPHFPSDLVTGDREKDLQKIIEESILFMPVSNIFWVCWSLINAEESSIPFDYGAYGRDRLALYFHQKKNLEKYLSRK
;
A
#
# COMPACT_ATOMS: atom_id res chain seq x y z
N MET A 1 -14.03 -12.79 -19.45
CA MET A 1 -13.69 -13.38 -18.13
C MET A 1 -12.72 -14.52 -18.40
N ARG A 2 -11.48 -14.46 -17.89
CA ARG A 2 -10.57 -15.61 -18.00
C ARG A 2 -11.11 -16.71 -17.10
N ALA A 3 -11.34 -17.89 -17.65
CA ALA A 3 -11.91 -19.03 -16.93
C ALA A 3 -10.99 -19.40 -15.76
N CYS A 4 -11.55 -19.40 -14.54
CA CYS A 4 -10.90 -19.83 -13.30
C CYS A 4 -10.55 -21.34 -13.26
N GLY A 5 -10.80 -22.11 -14.34
CA GLY A 5 -10.78 -23.57 -14.28
C GLY A 5 -9.39 -24.21 -14.17
N ASP A 6 -8.37 -23.65 -14.84
CA ASP A 6 -7.17 -24.45 -15.17
C ASP A 6 -5.85 -23.90 -14.61
N ASN A 7 -5.88 -22.87 -13.76
CA ASN A 7 -4.66 -22.35 -13.14
C ASN A 7 -4.53 -22.86 -11.70
N PRO A 8 -3.65 -23.86 -11.42
CA PRO A 8 -3.44 -24.39 -10.07
C PRO A 8 -2.80 -23.38 -9.11
N HIS A 9 -2.29 -22.26 -9.63
CA HIS A 9 -1.78 -21.13 -8.85
C HIS A 9 -2.78 -19.97 -8.77
N PHE A 10 -4.01 -20.15 -9.25
CA PHE A 10 -5.03 -19.14 -9.04
C PHE A 10 -5.33 -19.10 -7.53
N PRO A 11 -5.20 -17.93 -6.88
CA PRO A 11 -5.41 -17.81 -5.46
C PRO A 11 -6.92 -17.80 -5.19
N SER A 12 -7.56 -18.95 -5.40
CA SER A 12 -8.99 -19.19 -5.17
C SER A 12 -9.37 -19.02 -3.70
N ASP A 13 -8.39 -19.02 -2.81
CA ASP A 13 -8.50 -18.66 -1.39
C ASP A 13 -8.58 -17.15 -1.14
N LEU A 14 -8.11 -16.32 -2.09
CA LEU A 14 -8.14 -14.86 -1.98
C LEU A 14 -9.41 -14.23 -2.58
N VAL A 15 -10.14 -14.98 -3.42
CA VAL A 15 -11.33 -14.50 -4.15
C VAL A 15 -12.53 -15.38 -3.89
N THR A 16 -13.69 -14.75 -3.69
CA THR A 16 -14.96 -15.43 -3.42
C THR A 16 -15.66 -15.91 -4.69
N GLY A 17 -15.18 -15.48 -5.86
CA GLY A 17 -15.81 -15.74 -7.17
C GLY A 17 -16.89 -14.72 -7.53
N ASP A 18 -17.29 -13.87 -6.57
CA ASP A 18 -18.11 -12.68 -6.81
C ASP A 18 -17.19 -11.50 -7.13
N ARG A 19 -17.10 -11.18 -8.43
CA ARG A 19 -16.19 -10.16 -8.95
C ARG A 19 -16.35 -8.81 -8.23
N GLU A 20 -17.57 -8.40 -7.91
CA GLU A 20 -17.80 -7.07 -7.33
C GLU A 20 -17.31 -7.03 -5.88
N LYS A 21 -17.62 -8.07 -5.10
CA LYS A 21 -17.13 -8.20 -3.72
C LYS A 21 -15.61 -8.30 -3.66
N ASP A 22 -15.02 -9.11 -4.56
CA ASP A 22 -13.57 -9.32 -4.60
C ASP A 22 -12.84 -8.03 -4.99
N LEU A 23 -13.37 -7.28 -5.96
CA LEU A 23 -12.82 -5.98 -6.35
C LEU A 23 -12.88 -4.97 -5.20
N GLN A 24 -14.04 -4.87 -4.54
CA GLN A 24 -14.24 -3.96 -3.42
C GLN A 24 -13.25 -4.27 -2.28
N LYS A 25 -13.08 -5.55 -1.95
CA LYS A 25 -12.12 -6.00 -0.93
C LYS A 25 -10.68 -5.58 -1.28
N ILE A 26 -10.24 -5.82 -2.52
CA ILE A 26 -8.89 -5.43 -2.96
C ILE A 26 -8.68 -3.92 -2.87
N ILE A 27 -9.67 -3.11 -3.24
CA ILE A 27 -9.60 -1.65 -3.12
C ILE A 27 -9.45 -1.25 -1.66
N GLU A 28 -10.26 -1.81 -0.76
CA GLU A 28 -10.20 -1.53 0.67
C GLU A 28 -8.85 -1.91 1.28
N GLU A 29 -8.35 -3.12 1.01
CA GLU A 29 -7.05 -3.60 1.48
C GLU A 29 -5.89 -2.74 0.94
N SER A 30 -5.97 -2.32 -0.33
CA SER A 30 -4.95 -1.47 -0.95
C SER A 30 -4.87 -0.09 -0.29
N ILE A 31 -6.03 0.52 0.02
CA ILE A 31 -6.09 1.82 0.71
C ILE A 31 -5.46 1.73 2.10
N LEU A 32 -5.65 0.62 2.82
CA LEU A 32 -5.06 0.40 4.15
C LEU A 32 -3.54 0.28 4.09
N PHE A 33 -2.99 -0.22 2.98
CA PHE A 33 -1.55 -0.36 2.79
C PHE A 33 -0.86 0.96 2.38
N MET A 34 -1.60 1.94 1.89
CA MET A 34 -1.04 3.24 1.48
C MET A 34 -0.22 3.96 2.57
N PRO A 35 -0.69 4.13 3.82
CA PRO A 35 0.13 4.71 4.87
C PRO A 35 1.39 3.88 5.19
N VAL A 36 1.31 2.55 5.12
CA VAL A 36 2.47 1.66 5.32
C VAL A 36 3.53 1.89 4.23
N SER A 37 3.10 1.98 2.97
CA SER A 37 3.96 2.35 1.86
C SER A 37 4.60 3.72 2.08
N ASN A 38 3.82 4.73 2.48
CA ASN A 38 4.34 6.07 2.72
C ASN A 38 5.45 6.09 3.77
N ILE A 39 5.26 5.48 4.94
CA ILE A 39 6.29 5.48 5.98
C ILE A 39 7.54 4.70 5.55
N PHE A 40 7.38 3.61 4.80
CA PHE A 40 8.53 2.88 4.22
C PHE A 40 9.37 3.79 3.32
N TRP A 41 8.72 4.53 2.41
CA TRP A 41 9.41 5.41 1.49
C TRP A 41 9.98 6.67 2.16
N VAL A 42 9.44 7.11 3.30
CA VAL A 42 10.08 8.13 4.15
C VAL A 42 11.42 7.61 4.64
N CYS A 43 11.46 6.43 5.25
CA CYS A 43 12.71 5.84 5.76
C CYS A 43 13.74 5.67 4.65
N TRP A 44 13.32 5.11 3.50
CA TRP A 44 14.17 4.98 2.33
C TRP A 44 14.74 6.33 1.89
N SER A 45 13.91 7.36 1.83
CA SER A 45 14.33 8.69 1.38
C SER A 45 15.33 9.33 2.33
N LEU A 46 15.10 9.25 3.64
CA LEU A 46 16.00 9.84 4.63
C LEU A 46 17.38 9.19 4.61
N ILE A 47 17.46 7.88 4.41
CA ILE A 47 18.75 7.17 4.25
C ILE A 47 19.45 7.63 2.97
N ASN A 48 18.72 7.69 1.85
CA ASN A 48 19.30 8.03 0.56
C ASN A 48 19.65 9.52 0.43
N ALA A 49 19.07 10.40 1.26
CA ALA A 49 19.48 11.80 1.33
C ALA A 49 20.96 11.96 1.73
N GLU A 50 21.49 11.02 2.52
CA GLU A 50 22.87 11.02 2.98
C GLU A 50 23.78 10.12 2.13
N GLU A 51 23.26 8.98 1.65
CA GLU A 51 24.09 7.93 1.03
C GLU A 51 24.08 7.92 -0.51
N SER A 52 23.06 8.47 -1.15
CA SER A 52 22.86 8.31 -2.59
C SER A 52 23.65 9.33 -3.41
N SER A 53 24.22 8.88 -4.52
CA SER A 53 24.85 9.73 -5.54
C SER A 53 23.89 10.23 -6.62
N ILE A 54 22.63 9.78 -6.58
CA ILE A 54 21.61 10.16 -7.57
C ILE A 54 21.15 11.60 -7.29
N PRO A 55 21.12 12.49 -8.30
CA PRO A 55 20.65 13.86 -8.13
C PRO A 55 19.12 13.89 -8.03
N PHE A 56 18.61 13.65 -6.82
CA PHE A 56 17.19 13.64 -6.48
C PHE A 56 16.98 14.36 -5.15
N ASP A 57 15.89 15.13 -5.02
CA ASP A 57 15.56 15.81 -3.76
C ASP A 57 14.86 14.85 -2.78
N TYR A 58 15.69 14.03 -2.15
CA TYR A 58 15.26 13.09 -1.11
C TYR A 58 14.61 13.78 0.10
N GLY A 59 15.04 15.01 0.41
CA GLY A 59 14.49 15.77 1.53
C GLY A 59 13.03 16.17 1.28
N ALA A 60 12.75 16.78 0.13
CA ALA A 60 11.40 17.15 -0.27
C ALA A 60 10.50 15.91 -0.40
N TYR A 61 10.98 14.87 -1.09
CA TYR A 61 10.23 13.63 -1.26
C TYR A 61 9.87 12.99 0.09
N GLY A 62 10.82 12.87 1.00
CA GLY A 62 10.58 12.30 2.33
C GLY A 62 9.52 13.08 3.12
N ARG A 63 9.54 14.42 3.08
CA ARG A 63 8.53 15.25 3.75
C ARG A 63 7.13 15.07 3.14
N ASP A 64 7.02 15.04 1.82
CA ASP A 64 5.74 14.84 1.13
C ASP A 64 5.14 13.46 1.47
N ARG A 65 5.96 12.40 1.46
CA ARG A 65 5.52 11.06 1.85
C ARG A 65 5.11 11.01 3.33
N LEU A 66 5.81 11.72 4.21
CA LEU A 66 5.46 11.78 5.63
C LEU A 66 4.12 12.50 5.87
N ALA A 67 3.86 13.58 5.13
CA ALA A 67 2.57 14.27 5.18
C ALA A 67 1.43 13.33 4.74
N LEU A 68 1.62 12.58 3.66
CA LEU A 68 0.64 11.59 3.19
C LEU A 68 0.43 10.45 4.19
N TYR A 69 1.49 9.99 4.86
CA TYR A 69 1.39 9.02 5.93
C TYR A 69 0.43 9.51 7.02
N PHE A 70 0.66 10.69 7.59
CA PHE A 70 -0.19 11.22 8.67
C PHE A 70 -1.62 11.53 8.22
N HIS A 71 -1.81 11.94 6.95
CA HIS A 71 -3.14 12.12 6.38
C HIS A 71 -3.94 10.81 6.35
N GLN A 72 -3.29 9.71 5.94
CA GLN A 72 -3.94 8.40 5.73
C GLN A 72 -3.91 7.49 6.97
N LYS A 73 -3.03 7.76 7.94
CA LYS A 73 -2.84 6.98 9.18
C LYS A 73 -4.15 6.73 9.91
N LYS A 74 -5.05 7.71 9.94
CA LYS A 74 -6.36 7.62 10.60
C LYS A 74 -7.21 6.45 10.09
N ASN A 75 -7.16 6.15 8.79
CA ASN A 75 -7.92 5.05 8.19
C ASN A 75 -7.35 3.69 8.63
N LEU A 76 -6.02 3.59 8.67
CA LEU A 76 -5.34 2.39 9.16
C LEU A 76 -5.60 2.16 10.66
N GLU A 77 -5.50 3.21 11.49
CA GLU A 77 -5.79 3.12 12.92
C GLU A 77 -7.22 2.64 13.19
N LYS A 78 -8.20 3.21 12.47
CA LYS A 78 -9.61 2.78 12.56
C LYS A 78 -9.80 1.31 12.18
N TYR A 79 -9.05 0.80 11.21
CA TYR A 79 -9.08 -0.61 10.84
C TYR A 79 -8.47 -1.50 11.92
N LEU A 80 -7.31 -1.12 12.46
CA LEU A 80 -6.62 -1.87 13.52
C LEU A 80 -7.42 -1.89 14.82
N SER A 81 -8.15 -0.82 15.15
CA SER A 81 -8.99 -0.73 16.35
C SER A 81 -10.33 -1.44 16.22
N ARG A 82 -10.69 -1.95 15.04
CA ARG A 82 -11.91 -2.73 14.80
C ARG A 82 -11.74 -4.23 15.10
N LYS A 83 -10.53 -4.65 15.48
CA LYS A 83 -10.24 -6.01 15.96
C LYS A 83 -10.59 -6.19 17.42
#